data_AF-A0A962SI15-F1
#
_entry.id   AF-A0A962SI15-F1
#
_cell.length_a   1.000
_cell.length_b   1.000
_cell.length_c   1.000
_cell.angle_alpha   90.00
_cell.angle_beta   90.00
_cell.angle_gamma   90.00
#
_symmetry.space_group_name_H-M   'P 1'
#
loop_
_entity.id
_entity.type
_entity.pdbx_description
1 polymer ?
#
loop_
_entity_poly.entity_id
_entity_poly.type
_entity_poly.pdbx_seq_one_letter_code
_entity_poly.pdbx_strand_id
1 'polypeptide(L)'
;MLTYPNIDPEAFSVGPLTVHWYGVTYLVGFAGGWWLARRRAARPGSGWTPHQVDDLLFYVVLGVILGGRLGYTLFYGSSHLLQDPLSLFRIW
;
A
#
# COMPACT_ATOMS: atom_id res chain seq x y z
N MET A 1 -17.93 31.01 2.68
CA MET A 1 -17.54 29.63 3.06
C MET A 1 -16.98 28.96 1.81
N LEU A 2 -15.81 28.31 1.89
CA LEU A 2 -15.25 27.56 0.77
C LEU A 2 -16.01 26.24 0.62
N THR A 3 -16.69 26.05 -0.51
CA THR A 3 -17.36 24.79 -0.84
C THR A 3 -16.32 23.72 -1.15
N TYR A 4 -16.49 22.53 -0.59
CA TYR A 4 -15.61 21.40 -0.91
C TYR A 4 -15.71 21.07 -2.40
N PRO A 5 -14.58 20.95 -3.13
CA PRO A 5 -14.61 20.66 -4.55
C PRO A 5 -15.16 19.25 -4.80
N ASN A 6 -16.06 19.12 -5.77
CA ASN A 6 -16.63 17.84 -6.17
C ASN A 6 -15.66 17.11 -7.12
N ILE A 7 -14.69 16.40 -6.55
CA ILE A 7 -13.70 15.60 -7.28
C ILE A 7 -14.18 14.15 -7.26
N ASP A 8 -14.24 13.52 -8.43
CA ASP A 8 -14.55 12.10 -8.55
C ASP A 8 -13.45 11.28 -7.84
N PRO A 9 -13.81 10.39 -6.88
CA PRO A 9 -12.82 9.55 -6.19
C PRO A 9 -12.19 8.49 -7.11
N GLU A 10 -12.84 8.13 -8.22
CA GLU A 10 -12.32 7.19 -9.20
C GLU A 10 -11.34 7.90 -10.15
N ALA A 11 -10.16 7.33 -10.32
CA ALA A 11 -9.18 7.81 -11.28
C ALA A 11 -9.47 7.24 -12.67
N PHE A 12 -9.67 5.91 -12.75
CA PHE A 12 -10.10 5.20 -13.95
C PHE A 12 -10.56 3.79 -13.59
N SER A 13 -11.37 3.19 -14.47
CA SER A 13 -11.93 1.86 -14.29
C SER A 13 -11.66 1.00 -15.52
N VAL A 14 -11.18 -0.23 -15.29
CA VAL A 14 -10.90 -1.22 -16.34
C VAL A 14 -11.77 -2.44 -16.06
N GLY A 15 -12.95 -2.48 -16.70
CA GLY A 15 -13.95 -3.53 -16.44
C GLY A 15 -14.40 -3.50 -14.97
N PRO A 16 -14.30 -4.62 -14.22
CA PRO A 16 -14.68 -4.68 -12.80
C PRO A 16 -13.64 -4.06 -11.86
N LEU A 17 -12.48 -3.61 -12.36
CA LEU A 17 -11.40 -3.07 -11.53
C LEU A 17 -11.43 -1.54 -11.55
N THR A 18 -11.83 -0.93 -10.44
CA THR A 18 -11.82 0.53 -10.24
C THR A 18 -10.56 0.96 -9.49
N VAL A 19 -9.80 1.88 -10.09
CA VAL A 19 -8.63 2.49 -9.45
C VAL A 19 -9.03 3.86 -8.91
N HIS A 20 -8.80 4.08 -7.62
CA HIS A 20 -9.12 5.32 -6.94
C HIS A 20 -7.90 6.23 -6.81
N TRP A 21 -8.13 7.54 -6.73
CA TRP A 21 -7.05 8.53 -6.57
C TRP A 21 -6.18 8.29 -5.34
N TYR A 22 -6.75 7.84 -4.22
CA TYR A 22 -5.96 7.54 -3.02
C TYR A 22 -4.95 6.40 -3.27
N GLY A 23 -5.31 5.40 -4.07
CA GLY A 23 -4.40 4.31 -4.44
C GLY A 23 -3.26 4.82 -5.32
N VAL A 24 -3.56 5.73 -6.25
CA VAL A 24 -2.57 6.39 -7.11
C VAL A 24 -1.59 7.21 -6.27
N THR A 25 -2.07 7.98 -5.29
CA THR A 25 -1.19 8.79 -4.44
C THR A 25 -0.30 7.92 -3.54
N TYR A 26 -0.80 6.78 -3.05
CA TYR A 26 0.05 5.77 -2.38
C TYR A 26 1.16 5.27 -3.30
N LEU A 27 0.83 4.89 -4.54
CA LEU A 27 1.81 4.40 -5.51
C LEU A 27 2.89 5.45 -5.79
N VAL A 28 2.49 6.71 -5.99
CA VAL A 28 3.42 7.83 -6.18
C VAL A 28 4.33 8.02 -4.96
N GLY A 29 3.77 7.93 -3.75
CA GLY A 29 4.55 8.00 -2.51
C GLY A 29 5.58 6.90 -2.39
N PHE A 30 5.19 5.64 -2.64
CA PHE A 30 6.11 4.50 -2.63
C PHE A 30 7.18 4.62 -3.70
N ALA A 31 6.81 4.98 -4.93
CA ALA A 31 7.75 5.15 -6.03
C ALA A 31 8.76 6.29 -5.74
N GLY A 32 8.30 7.41 -5.18
CA GLY A 32 9.15 8.53 -4.80
C GLY A 32 10.13 8.18 -3.68
N GLY A 33 9.64 7.51 -2.63
CA GLY A 33 10.47 7.03 -1.52
C GLY A 33 11.52 6.01 -1.99
N TRP A 34 11.09 5.05 -2.81
CA TRP A 34 11.97 4.05 -3.41
C TRP A 34 13.06 4.67 -4.27
N TRP A 35 12.69 5.53 -5.23
CA TRP A 35 13.64 6.20 -6.12
C TRP A 35 14.69 6.97 -5.34
N LEU A 36 14.26 7.72 -4.32
CA LEU A 36 15.15 8.52 -3.51
C LEU A 36 16.07 7.66 -2.63
N ALA A 37 15.54 6.61 -2.00
CA ALA A 37 16.31 5.69 -1.18
C ALA A 37 17.36 4.95 -2.03
N ARG A 38 16.97 4.47 -3.21
CA ARG A 38 17.84 3.78 -4.15
C ARG A 38 18.97 4.69 -4.64
N ARG A 39 18.66 5.96 -4.93
CA ARG A 39 19.65 6.98 -5.30
C ARG A 39 20.63 7.28 -4.16
N ARG A 40 20.20 7.19 -2.90
CA ARG A 40 21.09 7.35 -1.73
C ARG A 40 21.96 6.12 -1.51
N ALA A 41 21.42 4.92 -1.67
CA ALA A 41 22.17 3.67 -1.57
C ALA A 41 23.29 3.59 -2.63
N ALA A 42 23.06 4.11 -3.84
CA ALA A 42 24.08 4.16 -4.88
C ALA A 42 25.27 5.10 -4.60
N ARG A 43 25.27 5.89 -3.52
CA ARG A 43 26.37 6.81 -3.20
C ARG A 43 27.54 6.08 -2.54
N PRO A 44 28.80 6.49 -2.78
CA PRO A 44 29.96 5.95 -2.07
C PRO A 44 29.80 6.12 -0.55
N GLY A 45 30.13 5.07 0.21
CA GLY A 45 30.04 5.09 1.68
C GLY A 45 28.62 5.03 2.25
N SER A 46 27.60 4.73 1.43
CA SER A 46 26.20 4.61 1.89
C SER A 46 25.98 3.46 2.88
N GLY A 47 26.80 2.40 2.80
CA GLY A 47 26.61 1.16 3.56
C GLY A 47 25.45 0.29 3.06
N TRP A 48 24.78 0.67 1.97
CA TRP A 48 23.61 -0.01 1.41
C TRP A 48 23.77 -0.20 -0.09
N THR A 49 23.32 -1.34 -0.62
CA THR A 49 23.21 -1.55 -2.06
C THR A 49 21.82 -1.12 -2.55
N PRO A 50 21.68 -0.65 -3.80
CA PRO A 50 20.39 -0.39 -4.41
C PRO A 50 19.43 -1.59 -4.34
N HIS A 51 19.96 -2.82 -4.47
CA HIS A 51 19.17 -4.05 -4.38
C HIS A 51 18.56 -4.25 -2.99
N GLN A 52 19.31 -3.96 -1.91
CA GLN A 52 18.77 -4.03 -0.55
C GLN A 52 17.61 -3.06 -0.32
N VAL A 53 17.61 -1.92 -1.01
CA VAL A 53 16.47 -0.97 -0.99
C VAL A 53 15.28 -1.54 -1.74
N ASP A 54 15.52 -2.20 -2.88
CA ASP A 54 14.48 -2.86 -3.68
C ASP A 54 13.80 -3.97 -2.84
N ASP A 55 14.59 -4.81 -2.16
CA ASP A 55 14.10 -5.85 -1.25
C ASP A 55 13.34 -5.26 -0.06
N LEU A 56 13.89 -4.21 0.56
CA LEU A 56 13.24 -3.53 1.69
C LEU A 56 11.87 -2.99 1.31
N LEU A 57 11.76 -2.33 0.14
CA LEU A 57 10.48 -1.81 -0.34
C LEU A 57 9.46 -2.93 -0.50
N PHE A 58 9.87 -4.06 -1.08
CA PHE A 58 9.00 -5.23 -1.23
C PHE A 58 8.46 -5.71 0.12
N TYR A 59 9.32 -5.88 1.13
CA TYR A 59 8.88 -6.29 2.47
C TYR A 59 8.02 -5.25 3.17
N VAL A 60 8.28 -3.95 2.97
CA VAL A 60 7.44 -2.87 3.51
C VAL A 60 6.03 -2.94 2.91
N VAL A 61 5.90 -3.05 1.58
CA VAL A 61 4.60 -3.15 0.91
C VAL A 61 3.86 -4.41 1.34
N LEU A 62 4.55 -5.55 1.42
CA LEU A 62 3.98 -6.79 1.92
C LEU A 62 3.50 -6.66 3.38
N GLY A 63 4.30 -6.02 4.23
CA GLY A 63 3.96 -5.76 5.62
C GLY A 63 2.75 -4.85 5.78
N VAL A 64 2.57 -3.85 4.93
CA VAL A 64 1.38 -2.98 4.92
C VAL A 64 0.12 -3.78 4.58
N ILE A 65 0.18 -4.61 3.53
CA ILE A 65 -0.97 -5.40 3.07
C ILE A 65 -1.35 -6.46 4.11
N LEU A 66 -0.37 -7.26 4.53
CA LEU A 66 -0.61 -8.33 5.51
C LEU A 66 -0.95 -7.78 6.88
N GLY A 67 -0.21 -6.78 7.34
CA GLY A 67 -0.44 -6.13 8.63
C GLY A 67 -1.78 -5.42 8.70
N GLY A 68 -2.19 -4.73 7.63
CA GLY A 68 -3.52 -4.12 7.54
C GLY A 68 -4.63 -5.17 7.62
N ARG A 69 -4.49 -6.29 6.90
CA ARG A 69 -5.50 -7.35 6.90
C ARG A 69 -5.60 -8.08 8.23
N LEU A 70 -4.45 -8.48 8.78
CA LEU A 70 -4.38 -9.14 10.08
C LEU A 70 -4.87 -8.20 11.18
N GLY A 71 -4.44 -6.93 11.17
CA GLY A 71 -4.90 -5.91 12.11
C GLY A 71 -6.41 -5.74 12.06
N TYR A 72 -6.99 -5.55 10.87
CA TYR A 72 -8.44 -5.46 10.73
C TYR A 72 -9.14 -6.69 11.31
N THR A 73 -8.66 -7.88 10.96
CA THR A 73 -9.29 -9.14 11.35
C THR A 73 -9.21 -9.37 12.87
N LEU A 74 -8.07 -9.06 13.49
CA LEU A 74 -7.87 -9.23 14.92
C LEU A 74 -8.65 -8.20 15.75
N PHE A 75 -8.65 -6.93 15.34
CA PHE A 75 -9.24 -5.84 16.13
C PHE A 75 -10.71 -5.58 15.83
N TYR A 76 -11.16 -5.81 14.59
CA TYR A 76 -12.51 -5.44 14.14
C TYR A 76 -13.31 -6.62 13.55
N GLY A 77 -12.63 -7.63 13.00
CA GLY A 77 -13.24 -8.77 12.30
C GLY A 77 -13.31 -10.08 13.09
N SER A 78 -13.01 -10.08 14.38
CA SER A 78 -12.79 -11.30 15.17
C SER A 78 -14.03 -12.21 15.26
N SER A 79 -15.21 -11.62 15.36
CA SER A 79 -16.49 -12.35 15.32
C SER A 79 -16.78 -12.97 13.94
N HIS A 80 -16.39 -12.29 12.87
CA HIS A 80 -16.58 -12.74 11.49
C HIS A 80 -15.56 -13.82 11.09
N LEU A 81 -14.35 -13.79 11.67
CA LEU A 81 -13.32 -14.81 11.51
C LEU A 81 -13.75 -16.16 12.07
N LEU A 82 -14.46 -16.17 13.21
CA LEU A 82 -14.96 -17.39 13.85
C LEU A 82 -16.05 -18.08 13.03
N GLN A 83 -16.77 -17.32 12.19
CA GLN A 83 -17.85 -17.85 11.34
C GLN A 83 -17.34 -18.28 9.96
N ASP A 84 -16.38 -17.55 9.39
CA ASP A 84 -15.76 -17.89 8.11
C ASP A 84 -14.25 -17.62 8.18
N PRO A 85 -13.41 -18.64 8.48
CA PRO A 85 -11.96 -18.49 8.54
C PRO A 85 -11.33 -18.04 7.21
N LEU A 86 -11.99 -18.34 6.07
CA LEU A 86 -11.52 -17.93 4.75
C LEU A 86 -11.77 -16.45 4.47
N SER A 87 -12.59 -15.78 5.31
CA SER A 87 -12.78 -14.34 5.24
C SER A 87 -11.44 -13.59 5.31
N LEU A 88 -10.44 -14.11 6.01
CA LEU A 88 -9.11 -13.50 6.14
C LEU A 88 -8.44 -13.21 4.78
N PHE A 89 -8.70 -14.00 3.74
CA PHE A 89 -8.12 -13.80 2.40
C PHE A 89 -8.96 -12.94 1.46
N ARG A 90 -10.18 -12.56 1.86
CA ARG A 90 -11.05 -11.69 1.07
C ARG A 90 -10.66 -10.23 1.30
N ILE A 91 -9.82 -9.70 0.41
CA ILE A 91 -9.26 -8.33 0.48
C ILE A 91 -10.02 -7.33 -0.42
N TRP A 92 -11.03 -7.80 -1.15
CA TRP A 92 -11.85 -7.03 -2.08
C TRP A 92 -13.10 -6.45 -1.41
#